data_AF-A0A842YAB8-F1
#
_entry.id   AF-A0A842YAB8-F1
#
_cell.length_a   1.000
_cell.length_b   1.000
_cell.length_c   1.000
_cell.angle_alpha   90.00
_cell.angle_beta   90.00
_cell.angle_gamma   90.00
#
_symmetry.space_group_name_H-M   'P 1'
#
loop_
_entity.id
_entity.type
_entity.pdbx_description
1 polymer ?
#
loop_
_entity_poly.entity_id
_entity_poly.type
_entity_poly.pdbx_seq_one_letter_code
_entity_poly.pdbx_strand_id
1 'polypeptide(L)'
;MIEKIPVSLYKNLSDRLVSVILDSEDKDAVSSEMTKRIIYLWRQDQLATPAGLDTLIQAASDVDDAATGKILDDLGLQEIAVAIKNL
;
A
#
# COMPACT_ATOMS: atom_id res chain seq x y z
N MET A 1 1.88 -12.95 -3.93
CA MET A 1 0.81 -12.00 -4.32
C MET A 1 1.40 -10.80 -5.03
N ILE A 2 2.24 -10.01 -4.35
CA ILE A 2 2.91 -8.84 -4.94
C ILE A 2 3.78 -9.20 -6.16
N GLU A 3 4.33 -10.41 -6.21
CA GLU A 3 5.08 -10.93 -7.37
C GLU A 3 4.26 -11.02 -8.66
N LYS A 4 2.92 -10.97 -8.59
CA LYS A 4 2.04 -10.90 -9.77
C LYS A 4 1.89 -9.48 -10.31
N ILE A 5 2.29 -8.46 -9.55
CA ILE A 5 2.21 -7.06 -9.97
C ILE A 5 3.38 -6.81 -10.94
N PRO A 6 3.13 -6.27 -12.14
CA PRO A 6 4.21 -5.85 -13.04
C PRO A 6 5.10 -4.80 -12.37
N VAL A 7 6.42 -4.99 -12.44
CA VAL A 7 7.41 -4.05 -11.86
C VAL A 7 7.21 -2.62 -12.37
N SER A 8 6.75 -2.46 -13.61
CA SER A 8 6.41 -1.15 -14.19
C SER A 8 5.34 -0.38 -13.42
N LEU A 9 4.51 -1.06 -12.62
CA LEU A 9 3.47 -0.43 -11.80
C LEU A 9 3.93 -0.11 -10.37
N TYR A 10 5.08 -0.62 -9.92
CA TYR A 10 5.48 -0.54 -8.50
C TYR A 10 5.57 0.89 -8.01
N LYS A 11 6.20 1.78 -8.78
CA LYS A 11 6.34 3.18 -8.38
C LYS A 11 4.99 3.90 -8.32
N ASN A 12 4.16 3.73 -9.33
CA ASN A 12 2.83 4.34 -9.40
C ASN A 12 1.93 3.85 -8.26
N LEU A 13 1.89 2.53 -8.00
CA LEU A 13 1.14 1.95 -6.90
C LEU A 13 1.65 2.47 -5.55
N SER A 14 2.97 2.47 -5.33
CA SER A 14 3.58 2.97 -4.10
C SER A 14 3.22 4.43 -3.83
N ASP A 15 3.36 5.31 -4.82
CA ASP A 15 3.08 6.74 -4.66
C ASP A 15 1.59 7.00 -4.35
N ARG A 16 0.67 6.24 -4.96
CA ARG A 16 -0.78 6.34 -4.69
C ARG A 16 -1.17 5.86 -3.30
N LEU A 17 -0.60 4.75 -2.83
CA LEU A 17 -0.85 4.23 -1.49
C LEU A 17 -0.28 5.16 -0.41
N VAL A 18 0.90 5.74 -0.64
CA VAL A 18 1.46 6.77 0.24
C VAL A 18 0.52 7.96 0.37
N SER A 19 -0.11 8.38 -0.74
CA SER A 19 -1.08 9.49 -0.72
C SER A 19 -2.27 9.15 0.18
N VAL A 20 -2.86 7.95 0.06
CA VAL A 20 -3.95 7.50 0.95
C VAL A 20 -3.55 7.57 2.42
N ILE A 21 -2.34 7.09 2.76
CA ILE A 21 -1.85 7.07 4.14
C ILE A 21 -1.62 8.48 4.69
N LEU A 22 -1.03 9.37 3.89
CA LEU A 22 -0.70 10.74 4.32
C LEU A 22 -1.92 11.66 4.37
N ASP A 23 -2.93 11.42 3.54
CA ASP A 23 -4.15 12.21 3.47
C ASP A 23 -5.21 11.77 4.50
N SER A 24 -4.90 10.76 5.34
CA SER A 24 -5.78 10.30 6.41
C SER A 24 -6.08 11.43 7.42
N GLU A 25 -7.36 11.67 7.66
CA GLU A 25 -7.80 12.55 8.76
C GLU A 25 -7.68 11.85 10.14
N ASP A 26 -7.67 10.51 10.16
CA ASP A 26 -7.44 9.71 11.35
C ASP A 26 -5.95 9.44 11.55
N LYS A 27 -5.38 10.04 12.60
CA LYS A 27 -3.96 9.93 12.96
C LYS A 27 -3.60 8.61 13.64
N ASP A 28 -4.60 7.87 14.11
CA ASP A 28 -4.43 6.60 14.80
C ASP A 28 -4.78 5.41 13.91
N ALA A 29 -5.26 5.65 12.68
CA ALA A 29 -5.57 4.61 11.69
C ALA A 29 -4.38 3.70 11.37
N VAL A 30 -3.17 4.27 11.31
CA VAL A 30 -1.93 3.49 11.13
C VAL A 30 -1.18 3.41 12.44
N SER A 31 -0.94 2.18 12.92
CA SER A 31 -0.20 1.96 14.16
C SER A 31 1.21 2.57 14.14
N SER A 32 1.73 2.91 15.33
CA SER A 32 3.11 3.42 15.46
C SER A 32 4.16 2.42 14.93
N GLU A 33 3.92 1.12 15.08
CA GLU A 33 4.79 0.08 14.55
C GLU A 33 4.80 0.09 13.02
N MET A 34 3.61 0.11 12.40
CA MET A 34 3.46 0.17 10.95
C MET A 34 4.10 1.44 10.38
N THR A 35 3.88 2.58 11.04
CA THR A 35 4.50 3.86 10.67
C THR A 35 6.04 3.77 10.68
N LYS A 36 6.63 3.20 11.73
CA LYS A 36 8.09 3.00 11.81
C LYS A 36 8.60 2.10 10.69
N ARG A 37 7.87 1.05 10.34
CA ARG A 37 8.21 0.14 9.25
C ARG A 37 8.18 0.85 7.89
N ILE A 38 7.16 1.67 7.61
CA ILE A 38 7.07 2.49 6.39
C ILE A 38 8.25 3.46 6.32
N ILE A 39 8.54 4.20 7.39
CA ILE A 39 9.66 5.14 7.44
C ILE A 39 11.00 4.42 7.21
N TYR A 40 11.19 3.24 7.79
CA TYR A 40 12.40 2.43 7.60
C TYR A 40 12.61 2.05 6.13
N LEU A 41 11.56 1.61 5.44
CA LEU A 41 11.60 1.26 4.02
C LEU A 41 11.82 2.48 3.13
N TRP A 42 11.16 3.60 3.43
CA TRP A 42 11.34 4.87 2.72
C TRP A 42 12.79 5.36 2.77
N ARG A 43 13.43 5.29 3.93
CA ARG A 43 14.84 5.69 4.11
C ARG A 43 15.83 4.88 3.25
N GLN A 44 15.41 3.73 2.75
CA GLN A 44 16.22 2.83 1.92
C GLN A 44 15.78 2.81 0.46
N ASP A 45 14.84 3.70 0.08
CA ASP A 45 14.20 3.70 -1.24
C ASP A 45 13.50 2.37 -1.59
N GLN A 46 12.98 1.68 -0.57
CA GLN A 46 12.39 0.34 -0.69
C GLN A 46 10.85 0.34 -0.75
N LEU A 47 10.19 1.50 -0.82
CA LEU A 47 8.73 1.56 -0.88
C LEU A 47 8.16 0.93 -2.18
N ALA A 48 8.88 1.09 -3.30
CA ALA A 48 8.52 0.48 -4.58
C ALA A 48 9.17 -0.91 -4.77
N THR A 49 9.15 -1.74 -3.73
CA THR A 49 9.62 -3.13 -3.76
C THR A 49 8.50 -4.06 -3.29
N PRO A 50 8.61 -5.39 -3.46
CA PRO A 50 7.56 -6.29 -3.00
C PRO A 50 7.21 -6.12 -1.51
N ALA A 51 8.24 -6.00 -0.65
CA ALA A 51 8.04 -5.76 0.79
C ALA A 51 7.47 -4.37 1.08
N GLY A 52 7.88 -3.36 0.30
CA GLY A 52 7.34 -2.00 0.38
C GLY A 52 5.86 -1.94 0.05
N LEU A 53 5.47 -2.52 -1.08
CA LEU A 53 4.09 -2.56 -1.56
C LEU A 53 3.19 -3.35 -0.61
N ASP A 54 3.64 -4.50 -0.10
CA ASP A 54 2.91 -5.28 0.90
C ASP A 54 2.62 -4.44 2.16
N THR A 55 3.64 -3.73 2.66
CA THR A 55 3.51 -2.85 3.83
C THR A 55 2.56 -1.68 3.56
N LEU A 56 2.66 -1.05 2.39
CA LEU A 56 1.83 0.11 2.03
C LEU A 56 0.38 -0.29 1.76
N ILE A 57 0.14 -1.45 1.16
CA ILE A 57 -1.20 -1.97 0.93
C ILE A 57 -1.91 -2.19 2.26
N GLN A 58 -1.24 -2.87 3.22
CA GLN A 58 -1.82 -3.09 4.54
C GLN A 58 -2.16 -1.76 5.22
N ALA A 59 -1.20 -0.84 5.28
CA ALA A 59 -1.41 0.44 5.93
C ALA A 59 -2.48 1.31 5.25
N ALA A 60 -2.56 1.30 3.92
CA ALA A 60 -3.58 2.03 3.18
C ALA A 60 -4.97 1.40 3.36
N SER A 61 -5.08 0.07 3.45
CA SER A 61 -6.33 -0.61 3.76
C SER A 61 -6.80 -0.36 5.20
N ASP A 62 -5.86 -0.21 6.15
CA ASP A 62 -6.20 0.18 7.53
C ASP A 62 -6.79 1.60 7.59
N VAL A 63 -6.37 2.49 6.68
CA VAL A 63 -6.88 3.87 6.55
C VAL A 63 -8.19 3.93 5.78
N ASP A 64 -8.21 3.37 4.57
CA ASP A 64 -9.35 3.38 3.66
C ASP A 64 -9.26 2.20 2.68
N ASP A 65 -9.92 1.09 3.03
CA ASP A 65 -10.02 -0.10 2.19
C ASP A 65 -10.70 0.18 0.84
N ALA A 66 -11.66 1.11 0.80
CA ALA A 66 -12.39 1.43 -0.43
C ALA A 66 -11.50 2.19 -1.41
N ALA A 67 -10.75 3.19 -0.94
CA ALA A 67 -9.78 3.91 -1.76
C ALA A 67 -8.64 3.00 -2.22
N THR A 68 -8.15 2.13 -1.33
CA THR A 68 -7.10 1.15 -1.66
C THR A 68 -7.55 0.16 -2.73
N GLY A 69 -8.76 -0.40 -2.58
CA GLY A 69 -9.36 -1.27 -3.60
C GLY A 69 -9.51 -0.56 -4.95
N LYS A 70 -9.98 0.69 -4.95
CA LYS A 70 -10.10 1.49 -6.19
C LYS A 70 -8.75 1.71 -6.88
N ILE A 71 -7.67 1.97 -6.14
CA ILE A 71 -6.32 2.12 -6.72
C ILE A 71 -5.88 0.81 -7.40
N LEU A 72 -6.14 -0.34 -6.77
CA LEU A 72 -5.81 -1.64 -7.36
C LEU A 72 -6.63 -1.89 -8.63
N ASP A 73 -7.92 -1.58 -8.61
CA ASP A 73 -8.81 -1.71 -9.77
C ASP A 73 -8.38 -0.81 -10.93
N ASP A 74 -8.06 0.47 -10.66
CA ASP A 74 -7.58 1.45 -11.65
C ASP A 74 -6.27 1.00 -12.33
N LEU A 75 -5.46 0.20 -11.63
CA LEU A 75 -4.20 -0.36 -12.13
C LEU A 75 -4.36 -1.76 -12.75
N GLY A 76 -5.57 -2.32 -12.81
CA GLY A 76 -5.82 -3.66 -13.33
C GLY A 76 -5.32 -4.79 -12.42
N LEU A 77 -5.30 -4.55 -11.10
CA LEU A 77 -4.80 -5.46 -10.07
C LEU A 77 -5.92 -6.06 -9.22
N GLN A 78 -7.11 -6.26 -9.80
CA GLN A 78 -8.31 -6.73 -9.08
C GLN A 78 -8.07 -8.05 -8.33
N GLU A 79 -7.26 -8.97 -8.91
CA GLU A 79 -6.90 -10.23 -8.26
C GLU A 79 -6.11 -10.04 -6.95
N ILE A 80 -5.38 -8.93 -6.83
CA ILE A 80 -4.63 -8.58 -5.62
C ILE A 80 -5.59 -8.05 -4.56
N ALA A 81 -6.56 -7.21 -4.94
CA ALA A 81 -7.58 -6.67 -4.04
C ALA A 81 -8.39 -7.78 -3.33
N VAL A 82 -8.74 -8.85 -4.06
CA VAL A 82 -9.46 -10.00 -3.50
C VAL A 82 -8.61 -10.79 -2.51
N ALA A 83 -7.30 -10.88 -2.74
CA ALA A 83 -6.39 -11.60 -1.87
C ALA A 83 -6.08 -10.86 -0.55
N ILE A 84 -6.15 -9.52 -0.54
CA ILE A 84 -5.94 -8.70 0.66
C ILE A 84 -7.09 -8.84 1.66
N LYS A 85 -8.35 -8.95 1.20
CA LYS A 85 -9.54 -9.09 2.06
C LYS A 85 -9.64 -10.41 2.84
N ASN A 86 -8.74 -11.34 2.60
CA ASN A 86 -8.72 -12.67 3.21
C ASN A 86 -7.50 -12.92 4.12
N LEU A 87 -6.74 -11.86 4.45
CA LEU A 87 -5.64 -11.89 5.42
C LEU A 87 -6.12 -11.63 6.85
#